data_AF-A0A931CFD4-F1
#
_entry.id   AF-A0A931CFD4-F1
#
_cell.length_a   1.000
_cell.length_b   1.000
_cell.length_c   1.000
_cell.angle_alpha   90.00
_cell.angle_beta   90.00
_cell.angle_gamma   90.00
#
_symmetry.space_group_name_H-M   'P 1'
#
loop_
_entity.id
_entity.type
_entity.pdbx_description
1 polymer ?
#
loop_
_entity_poly.entity_id
_entity_poly.type
_entity_poly.pdbx_seq_one_letter_code
_entity_poly.pdbx_strand_id
1 'polypeptide(L)'
;MFSQAQYEAVIREIENGTRTLEAKLAEVHPAARKAKGQWWITPPAAMAIEWIAEKTVEVGKAILNWFLDLLKGAVAPIFMFIDAYHWMDIRGSANAVSTDLTTQNLVVDNSDWSGAGHDAYLTTAGAQSSAASRVGSIATSTSINLLACAAAGLAFYVALAGVLAKLIAALAVVIAAFGSVVFSWAGLALFLEEAGVNTAIIVTAVATLGAFLGAQATAMIMLHGDAVDPSGFPEGVWPKSNTAQYSDASVLDGDADWSLKSE
;
A
#
# COMPACT_ATOMS: atom_id res chain seq x y z
N MET A 1 2.49 7.98 10.59
CA MET A 1 1.58 6.88 10.99
C MET A 1 0.37 6.95 10.07
N PHE A 2 -0.10 5.82 9.54
CA PHE A 2 -1.29 5.80 8.66
C PHE A 2 -2.56 5.98 9.51
N SER A 3 -3.51 6.77 9.02
CA SER A 3 -4.85 6.89 9.57
C SER A 3 -5.85 6.86 8.42
N GLN A 4 -6.82 5.94 8.49
CA GLN A 4 -7.86 5.82 7.47
C GLN A 4 -8.63 7.14 7.30
N ALA A 5 -8.98 7.82 8.40
CA ALA A 5 -9.70 9.08 8.33
C ALA A 5 -8.88 10.20 7.65
N GLN A 6 -7.57 10.27 7.94
CA GLN A 6 -6.68 11.22 7.27
C GLN A 6 -6.54 10.89 5.78
N TYR A 7 -6.43 9.61 5.45
CA TYR A 7 -6.34 9.15 4.07
C TYR A 7 -7.60 9.50 3.27
N GLU A 8 -8.78 9.19 3.79
CA GLU A 8 -10.06 9.52 3.16
C GLU A 8 -10.27 11.04 3.03
N ALA A 9 -9.77 11.83 3.99
CA ALA A 9 -9.77 13.29 3.86
C ALA A 9 -8.90 13.75 2.68
N VAL A 10 -7.69 13.22 2.54
CA VAL A 10 -6.80 13.53 1.41
C VAL A 10 -7.43 13.14 0.07
N ILE A 11 -8.04 11.96 -0.04
CA ILE A 11 -8.72 11.54 -1.27
C ILE A 11 -9.86 12.49 -1.63
N ARG A 12 -10.69 12.89 -0.65
CA ARG A 12 -11.75 13.88 -0.88
C ARG A 12 -11.22 15.24 -1.33
N GLU A 13 -10.09 15.68 -0.79
CA GLU A 13 -9.42 16.91 -1.24
C GLU A 13 -8.96 16.79 -2.69
N ILE A 14 -8.40 15.65 -3.10
CA ILE A 14 -8.00 15.41 -4.49
C ILE A 14 -9.23 15.42 -5.39
N GLU A 15 -10.31 14.71 -5.04
CA GLU A 15 -11.55 14.72 -5.81
C GLU A 15 -12.11 16.14 -6.00
N ASN A 16 -12.19 16.93 -4.91
CA ASN A 16 -12.60 18.33 -5.00
C ASN A 16 -11.64 19.17 -5.84
N GLY A 17 -10.34 18.92 -5.73
CA GLY A 17 -9.32 19.54 -6.56
C GLY A 17 -9.49 19.21 -8.04
N THR A 18 -9.83 17.96 -8.40
CA THR A 18 -10.04 17.58 -9.82
C THR A 18 -11.23 18.30 -10.42
N ARG A 19 -12.32 18.47 -9.67
CA ARG A 19 -13.48 19.29 -10.09
C ARG A 19 -13.11 20.76 -10.24
N THR A 20 -12.29 21.29 -9.33
CA THR A 20 -11.81 22.67 -9.39
C THR A 20 -10.91 22.90 -10.60
N LEU A 21 -10.02 21.94 -10.89
CA LEU A 21 -9.17 21.93 -12.06
C LEU A 21 -10.00 21.91 -13.35
N GLU A 22 -10.98 21.02 -13.45
CA GLU A 22 -11.91 20.94 -14.58
C GLU A 22 -12.65 22.27 -14.80
N ALA A 23 -13.18 22.87 -13.72
CA ALA A 23 -13.85 24.17 -13.79
C ALA A 23 -12.90 25.27 -14.29
N LYS A 24 -11.66 25.31 -13.80
CA LYS A 24 -10.65 26.27 -14.27
C LYS A 24 -10.27 26.05 -15.74
N LEU A 25 -10.15 24.81 -16.20
CA LEU A 25 -9.92 24.52 -17.61
C LEU A 25 -11.08 25.01 -18.49
N ALA A 26 -12.32 24.91 -18.01
CA ALA A 26 -13.50 25.44 -18.72
C ALA A 26 -13.49 26.99 -18.83
N GLU A 27 -12.81 27.69 -17.92
CA GLU A 27 -12.65 29.16 -17.95
C GLU A 27 -11.61 29.64 -18.98
N VAL A 28 -10.68 28.79 -19.41
CA VAL A 28 -9.55 29.15 -20.28
C VAL A 28 -10.01 29.70 -21.63
N HIS A 29 -10.86 28.98 -22.37
CA HIS A 29 -11.35 29.45 -23.67
C HIS A 29 -12.19 30.75 -23.57
N PRO A 30 -13.14 30.88 -22.63
CA PRO A 30 -13.82 32.16 -22.37
C PRO A 30 -12.86 33.32 -22.10
N ALA A 31 -11.84 33.12 -21.26
CA ALA A 31 -10.84 34.14 -20.94
C ALA A 31 -10.04 34.54 -22.19
N ALA A 32 -9.58 33.56 -22.97
CA ALA A 32 -8.88 33.79 -24.22
C ALA A 32 -9.75 34.55 -25.25
N ARG A 33 -11.02 34.18 -25.41
CA ARG A 33 -11.96 34.91 -26.29
C ARG A 33 -12.15 36.36 -25.86
N LYS A 34 -12.27 36.61 -24.55
CA LYS A 34 -12.36 37.97 -24.00
C LYS A 34 -11.09 38.78 -24.27
N ALA A 35 -9.92 38.15 -24.18
CA ALA A 35 -8.64 38.78 -24.50
C ALA A 35 -8.57 39.15 -25.98
N LYS A 36 -8.90 38.23 -26.89
CA LYS A 36 -8.91 38.46 -28.35
C LYS A 36 -9.86 39.60 -28.77
N GLY A 37 -10.94 39.81 -28.04
CA GLY A 37 -11.93 40.87 -28.33
C GLY A 37 -11.48 42.28 -27.96
N GLN A 38 -10.29 42.46 -27.37
CA GLN A 38 -9.79 43.78 -27.00
C GLN A 38 -9.23 44.53 -28.22
N TRP A 39 -9.53 45.83 -28.32
CA TRP A 39 -9.21 46.65 -29.50
C TRP A 39 -7.70 46.81 -29.78
N TRP A 40 -6.86 46.67 -28.76
CA TRP A 40 -5.40 46.80 -28.86
C TRP A 40 -4.68 45.50 -29.27
N ILE A 41 -5.40 44.40 -29.46
CA ILE A 41 -4.82 43.09 -29.81
C ILE A 41 -4.63 43.00 -31.32
N THR A 42 -3.40 42.71 -31.74
CA THR A 42 -3.07 42.50 -33.15
C THR A 42 -3.48 41.09 -33.62
N PRO A 43 -3.73 40.87 -34.92
CA PRO A 43 -4.09 39.53 -35.42
C PRO A 43 -3.09 38.42 -35.06
N PRO A 44 -1.75 38.62 -35.12
CA PRO A 44 -0.79 37.61 -34.66
C PRO A 44 -0.90 37.30 -33.15
N ALA A 45 -1.17 38.32 -32.32
CA ALA A 45 -1.37 38.13 -30.90
C ALA A 45 -2.67 37.37 -30.59
N ALA A 46 -3.75 37.62 -31.35
CA ALA A 46 -5.00 36.89 -31.23
C ALA A 46 -4.83 35.39 -31.56
N MET A 47 -4.04 35.06 -32.60
CA MET A 47 -3.71 33.67 -32.96
C MET A 47 -2.91 32.97 -31.86
N ALA A 48 -1.92 33.65 -31.28
CA ALA A 48 -1.15 33.07 -30.17
C ALA A 48 -2.00 32.83 -28.92
N ILE A 49 -2.87 33.78 -28.56
CA ILE A 49 -3.79 33.62 -27.43
C ILE A 49 -4.67 32.37 -27.62
N GLU A 50 -5.19 32.16 -28.83
CA GLU A 50 -5.99 30.98 -29.18
C GLU A 50 -5.18 29.69 -29.08
N TRP A 51 -4.00 29.66 -29.69
CA TRP A 51 -3.10 28.50 -29.64
C TRP A 51 -2.72 28.11 -28.21
N ILE A 52 -2.42 29.09 -27.34
CA ILE A 52 -2.11 28.83 -25.94
C ILE A 52 -3.33 28.30 -25.20
N ALA A 53 -4.51 28.88 -25.44
CA ALA A 53 -5.73 28.44 -24.80
C ALA A 53 -6.05 26.98 -25.15
N GLU A 54 -5.93 26.61 -26.43
CA GLU A 54 -6.09 25.23 -26.90
C GLU A 54 -5.08 24.29 -26.25
N LYS A 55 -3.78 24.65 -26.28
CA LYS A 55 -2.73 23.81 -25.70
C LYS A 55 -2.86 23.66 -24.19
N THR A 56 -3.25 24.72 -23.49
CA THR A 56 -3.50 24.68 -22.04
C THR A 56 -4.63 23.73 -21.71
N VAL A 57 -5.74 23.77 -22.47
CA VAL A 57 -6.89 22.88 -22.25
C VAL A 57 -6.55 21.43 -22.62
N GLU A 58 -5.84 21.20 -23.72
CA GLU A 58 -5.38 19.88 -24.15
C GLU A 58 -4.51 19.21 -23.08
N VAL A 59 -3.45 19.90 -22.66
CA VAL A 59 -2.52 19.41 -21.64
C VAL A 59 -3.21 19.27 -20.28
N GLY A 60 -4.03 20.24 -19.90
CA GLY A 60 -4.77 20.20 -18.64
C GLY A 60 -5.73 19.02 -18.56
N LYS A 61 -6.43 18.69 -19.66
CA LYS A 61 -7.29 17.50 -19.74
C LYS A 61 -6.50 16.20 -19.67
N ALA A 62 -5.35 16.13 -20.35
CA ALA A 62 -4.48 14.96 -20.28
C ALA A 62 -4.03 14.69 -18.83
N ILE A 63 -3.65 15.75 -18.11
CA ILE A 63 -3.26 15.64 -16.70
C ILE A 63 -4.45 15.29 -15.82
N LEU A 64 -5.61 15.93 -16.01
CA LEU A 64 -6.83 15.59 -15.27
C LEU A 64 -7.17 14.09 -15.41
N ASN A 65 -7.13 13.55 -16.64
CA ASN A 65 -7.35 12.12 -16.87
C ASN A 65 -6.32 11.25 -16.15
N TRP A 66 -5.05 11.65 -16.15
CA TRP A 66 -4.01 10.95 -15.40
C TRP A 66 -4.27 10.94 -13.88
N PHE A 67 -4.75 12.05 -13.29
CA PHE A 67 -5.19 12.08 -11.90
C PHE A 67 -6.37 11.12 -11.63
N LEU A 68 -7.37 11.12 -12.52
CA LEU A 68 -8.53 10.24 -12.40
C LEU A 68 -8.13 8.75 -12.51
N ASP A 69 -7.17 8.44 -13.39
CA ASP A 69 -6.62 7.09 -13.50
C ASP A 69 -5.89 6.66 -12.24
N LEU A 70 -5.10 7.55 -11.62
CA LEU A 70 -4.45 7.26 -10.34
C LEU A 70 -5.47 7.03 -9.21
N LEU A 71 -6.55 7.82 -9.16
CA LEU A 71 -7.59 7.68 -8.14
C LEU A 71 -8.33 6.33 -8.19
N LYS A 72 -8.31 5.60 -9.33
CA LYS A 72 -8.87 4.24 -9.40
C LYS A 72 -8.20 3.29 -8.39
N GLY A 73 -6.93 3.53 -8.07
CA GLY A 73 -6.16 2.77 -7.08
C GLY A 73 -6.31 3.25 -5.64
N ALA A 74 -7.13 4.27 -5.36
CA ALA A 74 -7.18 4.93 -4.06
C ALA A 74 -7.72 4.02 -2.95
N VAL A 75 -8.41 2.93 -3.26
CA VAL A 75 -8.92 2.01 -2.23
C VAL A 75 -7.82 1.06 -1.72
N ALA A 76 -6.75 0.82 -2.50
CA ALA A 76 -5.74 -0.17 -2.16
C ALA A 76 -5.03 0.09 -0.80
N PRO A 77 -4.58 1.31 -0.45
CA PRO A 77 -3.98 1.58 0.86
C PRO A 77 -4.92 1.31 2.05
N ILE A 78 -6.23 1.47 1.87
CA ILE A 78 -7.22 1.16 2.92
C ILE A 78 -7.27 -0.35 3.17
N PHE A 79 -7.37 -1.16 2.10
CA PHE A 79 -7.36 -2.61 2.25
C PHE A 79 -6.03 -3.12 2.81
N MET A 80 -4.90 -2.57 2.38
CA MET A 80 -3.59 -2.91 2.97
C MET A 80 -3.56 -2.63 4.48
N PHE A 81 -4.14 -1.51 4.93
CA PHE A 81 -4.23 -1.21 6.36
C PHE A 81 -5.15 -2.19 7.11
N ILE A 82 -6.33 -2.50 6.57
CA ILE A 82 -7.28 -3.45 7.18
C ILE A 82 -6.67 -4.84 7.25
N ASP A 83 -6.09 -5.32 6.16
CA ASP A 83 -5.46 -6.64 6.09
C ASP A 83 -4.27 -6.72 7.04
N ALA A 84 -3.53 -5.63 7.25
CA ALA A 84 -2.46 -5.58 8.26
C ALA A 84 -2.98 -5.90 9.68
N TYR A 85 -4.20 -5.46 10.04
CA TYR A 85 -4.80 -5.84 11.33
C TYR A 85 -5.20 -7.31 11.36
N HIS A 86 -5.85 -7.82 10.30
CA HIS A 86 -6.23 -9.24 10.24
C HIS A 86 -5.02 -10.17 10.38
N TRP A 87 -3.88 -9.81 9.79
CA TRP A 87 -2.64 -10.56 9.98
C TRP A 87 -2.12 -10.52 11.43
N MET A 88 -2.39 -9.44 12.18
CA MET A 88 -2.06 -9.40 13.61
C MET A 88 -2.98 -10.29 14.46
N ASP A 89 -4.23 -10.47 14.05
CA ASP A 89 -5.13 -11.44 14.70
C ASP A 89 -4.64 -12.88 14.48
N ILE A 90 -4.23 -13.21 13.24
CA ILE A 90 -3.61 -14.51 12.90
C ILE A 90 -2.35 -14.73 13.74
N ARG A 91 -1.50 -13.71 13.88
CA ARG A 91 -0.32 -13.76 14.77
C ARG A 91 -0.74 -14.11 16.20
N GLY A 92 -1.78 -13.47 16.73
CA GLY A 92 -2.30 -13.73 18.07
C GLY A 92 -2.68 -15.20 18.26
N SER A 93 -3.50 -15.73 17.34
CA SER A 93 -3.94 -17.13 17.38
C SER A 93 -2.78 -18.12 17.23
N ALA A 94 -1.85 -17.87 16.31
CA ALA A 94 -0.70 -18.75 16.07
C ALA A 94 0.25 -18.79 17.28
N ASN A 95 0.51 -17.64 17.91
CA ASN A 95 1.36 -17.56 19.10
C ASN A 95 0.68 -18.17 20.35
N ALA A 96 -0.65 -18.10 20.45
CA ALA A 96 -1.39 -18.80 21.49
C ALA A 96 -1.18 -20.31 21.38
N VAL A 97 -1.39 -20.88 20.18
CA VAL A 97 -1.11 -22.31 19.92
C VAL A 97 0.35 -22.67 20.23
N SER A 98 1.30 -21.83 19.81
CA SER A 98 2.71 -22.05 20.12
C SER A 98 2.97 -22.14 21.62
N THR A 99 2.34 -21.26 22.40
CA THR A 99 2.48 -21.18 23.86
C THR A 99 1.82 -22.37 24.54
N ASP A 100 0.61 -22.75 24.12
CA ASP A 100 -0.15 -23.88 24.69
C ASP A 100 0.58 -25.22 24.50
N LEU A 101 1.34 -25.36 23.41
CA LEU A 101 2.13 -26.56 23.09
C LEU A 101 3.51 -26.61 23.76
N THR A 102 3.87 -25.62 24.59
CA THR A 102 5.13 -25.67 25.35
C THR A 102 5.05 -26.69 26.48
N THR A 103 6.18 -27.33 26.80
CA THR A 103 6.27 -28.34 27.88
C THR A 103 5.83 -27.82 29.25
N GLN A 104 5.87 -26.50 29.47
CA GLN A 104 5.40 -25.88 30.71
C GLN A 104 3.87 -25.80 30.80
N ASN A 105 3.16 -25.75 29.66
CA ASN A 105 1.71 -25.64 29.59
C ASN A 105 1.04 -26.98 29.26
N LEU A 106 1.79 -27.95 28.74
CA LEU A 106 1.37 -29.33 28.65
C LEU A 106 1.30 -29.91 30.07
N VAL A 107 0.07 -30.14 30.57
CA VAL A 107 -0.21 -30.77 31.89
C VAL A 107 0.04 -32.29 31.82
N VAL A 108 1.09 -32.69 31.11
CA VAL A 108 1.55 -34.06 30.99
C VAL A 108 2.92 -34.07 31.64
N ASP A 109 2.95 -34.37 32.94
CA ASP A 109 4.20 -34.61 33.64
C ASP A 109 4.47 -36.12 33.74
N ASN A 110 5.70 -36.47 34.14
CA ASN A 110 6.13 -37.85 34.33
C ASN A 110 5.42 -38.57 35.51
N SER A 111 4.42 -37.95 36.12
CA SER A 111 3.57 -38.58 37.14
C SER A 111 2.31 -39.19 36.53
N ASP A 112 1.73 -38.58 35.50
CA ASP A 112 0.51 -39.05 34.84
C ASP A 112 0.76 -39.94 33.61
N TRP A 113 1.84 -39.69 32.85
CA TRP A 113 2.17 -40.46 31.64
C TRP A 113 3.68 -40.51 31.39
N SER A 114 4.22 -41.69 31.07
CA SER A 114 5.64 -41.88 30.78
C SER A 114 5.87 -42.98 29.74
N GLY A 115 7.08 -43.05 29.17
CA GLY A 115 7.48 -44.04 28.18
C GLY A 115 7.75 -43.46 26.79
N ALA A 116 8.05 -44.32 25.80
CA ALA A 116 8.46 -43.88 24.47
C ALA A 116 7.37 -43.09 23.73
N GLY A 117 6.09 -43.41 23.97
CA GLY A 117 4.95 -42.66 23.44
C GLY A 117 4.84 -41.24 24.01
N HIS A 118 5.14 -41.07 25.31
CA HIS A 118 5.18 -39.76 25.97
C HIS A 118 6.28 -38.88 25.35
N ASP A 119 7.48 -39.43 25.21
CA ASP A 119 8.62 -38.67 24.66
C ASP A 119 8.40 -38.29 23.20
N ALA A 120 7.78 -39.17 22.41
CA ALA A 120 7.41 -38.88 21.02
C ALA A 120 6.31 -37.81 20.92
N TYR A 121 5.33 -37.81 21.83
CA TYR A 121 4.32 -36.76 21.92
C TYR A 121 4.96 -35.40 22.25
N LEU A 122 5.77 -35.31 23.31
CA LEU A 122 6.43 -34.06 23.69
C LEU A 122 7.34 -33.53 22.58
N THR A 123 8.07 -34.41 21.89
CA THR A 123 8.90 -34.05 20.73
C THR A 123 8.04 -33.47 19.60
N THR A 124 6.92 -34.11 19.28
CA THR A 124 6.00 -33.63 18.24
C THR A 124 5.34 -32.31 18.64
N ALA A 125 4.90 -32.18 19.89
CA ALA A 125 4.29 -30.97 20.42
C ALA A 125 5.27 -29.78 20.38
N GLY A 126 6.54 -29.99 20.74
CA GLY A 126 7.60 -28.99 20.60
C GLY A 126 7.86 -28.56 19.15
N ALA A 127 7.83 -29.51 18.21
CA ALA A 127 7.94 -29.20 16.78
C ALA A 127 6.73 -28.40 16.27
N GLN A 128 5.52 -28.75 16.69
CA GLN A 128 4.28 -28.02 16.35
C GLN A 128 4.23 -26.63 17.00
N SER A 129 4.72 -26.48 18.23
CA SER A 129 4.90 -25.19 18.89
C SER A 129 5.82 -24.27 18.08
N SER A 130 6.93 -24.81 17.58
CA SER A 130 7.89 -24.08 16.74
C SER A 130 7.28 -23.69 15.39
N ALA A 131 6.54 -24.60 14.75
CA ALA A 131 5.82 -24.33 13.50
C ALA A 131 4.76 -23.23 13.68
N ALA A 132 3.98 -23.28 14.76
CA ALA A 132 3.00 -22.24 15.09
C ALA A 132 3.66 -20.87 15.35
N SER A 133 4.81 -20.84 16.03
CA SER A 133 5.61 -19.62 16.22
C SER A 133 6.10 -19.03 14.89
N ARG A 134 6.49 -19.89 13.93
CA ARG A 134 6.85 -19.47 12.58
C ARG A 134 5.67 -18.81 11.86
N VAL A 135 4.47 -19.39 11.93
CA VAL A 135 3.25 -18.77 11.36
C VAL A 135 3.02 -17.39 11.98
N GLY A 136 3.18 -17.25 13.30
CA GLY A 136 3.09 -15.96 13.98
C GLY A 136 4.12 -14.93 13.50
N SER A 137 5.33 -15.38 13.17
CA SER A 137 6.40 -14.53 12.61
C SER A 137 6.06 -14.07 11.19
N ILE A 138 5.63 -14.96 10.31
CA ILE A 138 5.20 -14.64 8.93
C ILE A 138 4.02 -13.65 8.96
N ALA A 139 3.06 -13.87 9.87
CA ALA A 139 1.92 -12.99 10.06
C ALA A 139 2.36 -11.59 10.53
N THR A 140 3.35 -11.52 11.42
CA THR A 140 3.97 -10.25 11.85
C THR A 140 4.62 -9.52 10.69
N SER A 141 5.49 -10.20 9.92
CA SER A 141 6.14 -9.63 8.74
C SER A 141 5.12 -9.12 7.72
N THR A 142 4.04 -9.88 7.50
CA THR A 142 3.01 -9.51 6.54
C THR A 142 2.27 -8.25 6.95
N SER A 143 1.85 -8.18 8.20
CA SER A 143 1.20 -7.00 8.75
C SER A 143 2.08 -5.75 8.64
N ILE A 144 3.36 -5.84 9.00
CA ILE A 144 4.31 -4.72 8.94
C ILE A 144 4.48 -4.23 7.49
N ASN A 145 4.65 -5.14 6.54
CA ASN A 145 4.82 -4.81 5.13
C ASN A 145 3.57 -4.16 4.53
N LEU A 146 2.38 -4.67 4.85
CA LEU A 146 1.11 -4.08 4.42
C LEU A 146 0.90 -2.68 5.01
N LEU A 147 1.21 -2.49 6.31
CA LEU A 147 1.15 -1.18 6.96
C LEU A 147 2.12 -0.18 6.34
N ALA A 148 3.33 -0.63 5.99
CA ALA A 148 4.32 0.20 5.29
C ALA A 148 3.82 0.60 3.89
N CYS A 149 3.22 -0.31 3.14
CA CYS A 149 2.61 -0.02 1.84
C CYS A 149 1.44 0.97 1.97
N ALA A 150 0.57 0.81 2.98
CA ALA A 150 -0.51 1.75 3.25
C ALA A 150 0.02 3.16 3.55
N ALA A 151 1.06 3.26 4.38
CA ALA A 151 1.71 4.53 4.70
C ALA A 151 2.38 5.19 3.48
N ALA A 152 3.04 4.40 2.63
CA ALA A 152 3.61 4.88 1.37
C ALA A 152 2.51 5.37 0.41
N GLY A 153 1.37 4.68 0.36
CA GLY A 153 0.19 5.10 -0.40
C GLY A 153 -0.35 6.44 0.07
N LEU A 154 -0.50 6.63 1.39
CA LEU A 154 -0.88 7.93 1.95
C LEU A 154 0.08 9.04 1.53
N ALA A 155 1.39 8.81 1.66
CA ALA A 155 2.40 9.81 1.27
C ALA A 155 2.32 10.14 -0.23
N PHE A 156 2.07 9.14 -1.08
CA PHE A 156 1.85 9.33 -2.51
C PHE A 156 0.65 10.24 -2.79
N TYR A 157 -0.51 9.96 -2.18
CA TYR A 157 -1.72 10.78 -2.40
C TYR A 157 -1.60 12.19 -1.81
N VAL A 158 -0.89 12.38 -0.69
CA VAL A 158 -0.57 13.72 -0.18
C VAL A 158 0.28 14.51 -1.19
N ALA A 159 1.31 13.89 -1.76
CA ALA A 159 2.12 14.52 -2.79
C ALA A 159 1.28 14.84 -4.05
N LEU A 160 0.39 13.93 -4.44
CA LEU A 160 -0.53 14.10 -5.56
C LEU A 160 -1.46 15.30 -5.33
N ALA A 161 -2.02 15.46 -4.12
CA ALA A 161 -2.81 16.64 -3.74
C ALA A 161 -2.01 17.95 -3.85
N GLY A 162 -0.75 17.95 -3.39
CA GLY A 162 0.14 19.10 -3.51
C GLY A 162 0.44 19.48 -4.96
N VAL A 163 0.62 18.48 -5.84
CA VAL A 163 0.80 18.68 -7.28
C VAL A 163 -0.47 19.28 -7.91
N LEU A 164 -1.65 18.77 -7.54
CA LEU A 164 -2.93 19.27 -8.03
C LEU A 164 -3.16 20.74 -7.64
N ALA A 165 -2.87 21.10 -6.39
CA ALA A 165 -3.00 22.48 -5.91
C ALA A 165 -2.11 23.45 -6.69
N LYS A 166 -0.86 23.06 -6.99
CA LYS A 166 0.05 23.87 -7.82
C LYS A 166 -0.48 24.07 -9.24
N LEU A 167 -1.07 23.02 -9.82
CA LEU A 167 -1.61 23.09 -11.18
C LEU A 167 -2.86 24.00 -11.25
N ILE A 168 -3.75 23.91 -10.26
CA ILE A 168 -4.90 24.83 -10.14
C ILE A 168 -4.41 26.28 -10.03
N ALA A 169 -3.40 26.54 -9.20
CA ALA A 169 -2.82 27.89 -9.05
C ALA A 169 -2.21 28.39 -10.37
N ALA A 170 -1.47 27.54 -11.09
CA ALA A 170 -0.90 27.88 -12.40
C ALA A 170 -1.99 28.24 -13.43
N LEU A 171 -3.09 27.49 -13.50
CA LEU A 171 -4.21 27.82 -14.39
C LEU A 171 -4.91 29.12 -14.01
N ALA A 172 -5.07 29.41 -12.71
CA ALA A 172 -5.62 30.69 -12.28
C ALA A 172 -4.75 31.86 -12.75
N VAL A 173 -3.43 31.69 -12.71
CA VAL A 173 -2.45 32.66 -13.22
C VAL A 173 -2.56 32.81 -14.75
N VAL A 174 -2.74 31.73 -15.51
CA VAL A 174 -3.01 31.77 -16.97
C VAL A 174 -4.28 32.54 -17.29
N ILE A 175 -5.37 32.24 -16.59
CA ILE A 175 -6.66 32.93 -16.78
C ILE A 175 -6.52 34.42 -16.47
N ALA A 176 -5.81 34.78 -15.40
CA ALA A 176 -5.54 36.17 -15.05
C ALA A 176 -4.68 36.88 -16.10
N ALA A 177 -3.68 36.20 -16.67
CA ALA A 177 -2.83 36.76 -17.71
C ALA A 177 -3.61 37.09 -18.99
N PHE A 178 -4.58 36.25 -19.40
CA PHE A 178 -5.53 36.60 -20.47
C PHE A 178 -6.32 37.87 -20.19
N GLY A 179 -6.54 38.23 -18.92
CA GLY A 179 -7.18 39.49 -18.54
C GLY A 179 -6.25 40.71 -18.53
N SER A 180 -4.94 40.53 -18.69
CA SER A 180 -3.94 41.59 -18.57
C SER A 180 -3.49 42.15 -19.94
N VAL A 181 -3.08 43.42 -19.96
CA VAL A 181 -2.67 44.16 -21.19
C VAL A 181 -1.27 43.75 -21.69
N VAL A 182 -0.51 42.97 -20.90
CA VAL A 182 0.91 42.69 -21.14
C VAL A 182 1.07 41.38 -21.94
N PHE A 183 0.70 41.42 -23.22
CA PHE A 183 0.94 40.32 -24.17
C PHE A 183 2.10 40.68 -25.11
N SER A 184 3.35 40.47 -24.65
CA SER A 184 4.49 40.37 -25.57
C SER A 184 4.74 38.90 -25.93
N TRP A 185 5.25 38.64 -27.13
CA TRP A 185 5.57 37.27 -27.59
C TRP A 185 6.55 36.55 -26.65
N ALA A 186 7.50 37.29 -26.06
CA ALA A 186 8.43 36.80 -25.05
C ALA A 186 7.74 36.49 -23.71
N GLY A 187 6.79 37.33 -23.29
CA GLY A 187 5.98 37.08 -22.09
C GLY A 187 5.09 35.85 -22.23
N LEU A 188 4.50 35.63 -23.41
CA LEU A 188 3.72 34.44 -23.76
C LEU A 188 4.57 33.16 -23.77
N ALA A 189 5.78 33.21 -24.31
CA ALA A 189 6.70 32.08 -24.35
C ALA A 189 7.20 31.67 -22.95
N LEU A 190 7.58 32.65 -22.11
CA LEU A 190 7.89 32.41 -20.70
C LEU A 190 6.68 31.87 -19.94
N PHE A 191 5.48 32.35 -20.25
CA PHE A 191 4.24 31.83 -19.65
C PHE A 191 3.96 30.38 -20.04
N LEU A 192 4.26 29.96 -21.26
CA LEU A 192 4.14 28.56 -21.69
C LEU A 192 5.18 27.67 -21.02
N GLU A 193 6.38 28.19 -20.78
CA GLU A 193 7.45 27.48 -20.08
C GLU A 193 7.16 27.35 -18.57
N GLU A 194 6.53 28.36 -17.98
CA GLU A 194 6.24 28.44 -16.54
C GLU A 194 4.85 27.86 -16.17
N ALA A 195 3.84 28.03 -17.03
CA ALA A 195 2.49 27.49 -16.86
C ALA A 195 2.25 26.15 -17.59
N GLY A 196 3.09 25.81 -18.57
CA GLY A 196 3.09 24.50 -19.21
C GLY A 196 3.75 23.49 -18.29
N VAL A 197 3.01 23.06 -17.26
CA VAL A 197 3.30 21.87 -16.46
C VAL A 197 4.79 21.72 -16.20
N ASN A 198 5.31 22.58 -15.31
CA ASN A 198 6.71 22.57 -14.92
C ASN A 198 7.19 21.11 -14.86
N THR A 199 8.23 20.76 -15.62
CA THR A 199 8.80 19.41 -15.68
C THR A 199 9.04 18.86 -14.28
N ALA A 200 9.33 19.74 -13.31
CA ALA A 200 9.45 19.41 -11.90
C ALA A 200 8.18 18.79 -11.30
N ILE A 201 6.98 19.23 -11.70
CA ILE A 201 5.71 18.68 -11.23
C ILE A 201 5.53 17.23 -11.72
N ILE A 202 5.73 16.98 -13.01
CA ILE A 202 5.66 15.61 -13.57
C ILE A 202 6.76 14.74 -12.97
N VAL A 203 7.99 15.23 -12.88
CA VAL A 203 9.12 14.51 -12.28
C VAL A 203 8.84 14.17 -10.81
N THR A 204 8.30 15.11 -10.04
CA THR A 204 7.92 14.87 -8.63
C THR A 204 6.87 13.77 -8.56
N ALA A 205 5.84 13.82 -9.40
CA ALA A 205 4.74 12.88 -9.34
C ALA A 205 5.12 11.47 -9.85
N VAL A 206 5.99 11.40 -10.87
CA VAL A 206 6.59 10.13 -11.35
C VAL A 206 7.54 9.56 -10.30
N ALA A 207 8.35 10.39 -9.64
CA ALA A 207 9.24 9.95 -8.57
C ALA A 207 8.47 9.40 -7.36
N THR A 208 7.38 10.07 -6.94
CA THR A 208 6.55 9.58 -5.83
C THR A 208 5.79 8.31 -6.19
N LEU A 209 5.30 8.19 -7.43
CA LEU A 209 4.71 6.94 -7.92
C LEU A 209 5.74 5.81 -7.93
N GLY A 210 6.94 6.06 -8.45
CA GLY A 210 8.04 5.10 -8.47
C GLY A 210 8.43 4.64 -7.06
N ALA A 211 8.50 5.55 -6.10
CA ALA A 211 8.74 5.22 -4.70
C ALA A 211 7.62 4.34 -4.11
N PHE A 212 6.36 4.65 -4.40
CA PHE A 212 5.21 3.85 -3.93
C PHE A 212 5.19 2.44 -4.54
N LEU A 213 5.47 2.32 -5.84
CA LEU A 213 5.59 1.01 -6.51
C LEU A 213 6.81 0.23 -6.00
N GLY A 214 7.93 0.90 -5.76
CA GLY A 214 9.14 0.29 -5.18
C GLY A 214 8.93 -0.26 -3.77
N ALA A 215 8.14 0.45 -2.94
CA ALA A 215 7.76 -0.03 -1.62
C ALA A 215 6.92 -1.32 -1.70
N GLN A 216 5.95 -1.37 -2.62
CA GLN A 216 5.13 -2.57 -2.85
C GLN A 216 5.97 -3.74 -3.39
N ALA A 217 6.89 -3.48 -4.32
CA ALA A 217 7.79 -4.51 -4.84
C ALA A 217 8.70 -5.10 -3.75
N THR A 218 9.23 -4.25 -2.87
CA THR A 218 10.04 -4.67 -1.72
C THR A 218 9.23 -5.55 -0.77
N ALA A 219 8.00 -5.13 -0.45
CA ALA A 219 7.09 -5.91 0.39
C ALA A 219 6.79 -7.29 -0.23
N MET A 220 6.53 -7.38 -1.54
CA MET A 220 6.30 -8.65 -2.22
C MET A 220 7.52 -9.58 -2.16
N ILE A 221 8.74 -9.06 -2.34
CA ILE A 221 9.98 -9.84 -2.25
C ILE A 221 10.17 -10.40 -0.84
N MET A 222 9.95 -9.57 0.19
CA MET A 222 10.07 -10.00 1.59
C MET A 222 9.03 -11.08 1.92
N LEU A 223 7.77 -10.86 1.53
CA LEU A 223 6.69 -11.83 1.73
C LEU A 223 6.93 -13.16 1.02
N HIS A 224 7.46 -13.11 -0.22
CA HIS A 224 7.82 -14.31 -0.94
C HIS A 224 8.92 -15.08 -0.21
N GLY A 225 9.97 -14.38 0.26
CA GLY A 225 11.03 -14.99 1.06
C GLY A 225 10.50 -15.68 2.32
N ASP A 226 9.59 -15.04 3.05
CA ASP A 226 8.97 -15.60 4.24
C ASP A 226 8.09 -16.82 3.95
N ALA A 227 7.42 -16.82 2.78
CA ALA A 227 6.52 -17.90 2.35
C ALA A 227 7.26 -19.16 1.86
N VAL A 228 8.47 -19.02 1.31
CA VAL A 228 9.26 -20.16 0.82
C VAL A 228 10.29 -20.68 1.82
N ASP A 229 10.48 -19.99 2.95
CA ASP A 229 11.38 -20.40 4.01
C ASP A 229 10.79 -21.59 4.80
N PRO A 230 11.40 -22.79 4.74
CA PRO A 230 10.92 -23.97 5.45
C PRO A 230 11.25 -23.95 6.95
N SER A 231 11.91 -22.89 7.47
CA SER A 231 12.25 -22.80 8.89
C SER A 231 11.01 -22.99 9.77
N GLY A 232 11.10 -23.87 10.77
CA GLY A 232 9.97 -24.22 11.64
C GLY A 232 9.02 -25.30 11.08
N PHE A 233 9.17 -25.72 9.83
CA PHE A 233 8.41 -26.82 9.20
C PHE A 233 9.35 -27.98 8.83
N PRO A 234 9.44 -29.04 9.65
CA PRO A 234 10.23 -30.24 9.33
C PRO A 234 9.81 -30.79 7.96
N GLU A 235 10.79 -31.03 7.08
CA GLU A 235 10.56 -31.48 5.69
C GLU A 235 9.66 -30.55 4.84
N GLY A 236 9.47 -29.30 5.26
CA GLY A 236 8.58 -28.34 4.59
C GLY A 236 7.10 -28.64 4.78
N VAL A 237 6.74 -29.50 5.73
CA VAL A 237 5.36 -29.86 6.05
C VAL A 237 5.05 -29.59 7.53
N TRP A 238 3.76 -29.59 7.86
CA TRP A 238 3.34 -29.53 9.25
C TRP A 238 3.88 -30.77 10.01
N PRO A 239 4.50 -30.60 11.19
CA PRO A 239 5.01 -31.73 11.97
C PRO A 239 3.89 -32.73 12.31
N LYS A 240 4.10 -33.99 11.93
CA LYS A 240 3.17 -35.10 12.20
C LYS A 240 3.72 -36.01 13.28
N SER A 241 2.85 -36.59 14.11
CA SER A 241 3.26 -37.61 15.07
C SER A 241 3.53 -38.93 14.35
N ASN A 242 4.58 -39.64 14.76
CA ASN A 242 4.96 -40.97 14.24
C ASN A 242 4.13 -42.09 14.91
N THR A 243 2.80 -41.93 14.94
CA THR A 243 1.90 -42.89 15.60
C THR A 243 1.83 -44.25 14.89
N ALA A 244 2.29 -44.34 13.63
CA ALA A 244 2.23 -45.56 12.83
C ALA A 244 3.23 -46.66 13.23
N GLN A 245 4.19 -46.36 14.11
CA GLN A 245 5.22 -47.32 14.55
C GLN A 245 4.89 -48.01 15.88
N TYR A 246 3.85 -47.58 16.60
CA TYR A 246 3.41 -48.20 17.84
C TYR A 246 2.31 -49.22 17.52
N SER A 247 2.63 -50.51 17.54
CA SER A 247 1.70 -51.59 17.19
C SER A 247 1.01 -52.25 18.38
N ASP A 248 1.34 -51.85 19.61
CA ASP A 248 0.85 -52.51 20.80
C ASP A 248 0.07 -51.55 21.72
N ALA A 249 -1.12 -51.98 22.10
CA ALA A 249 -2.08 -51.23 22.89
C ALA A 249 -2.42 -51.91 24.23
N SER A 250 -1.73 -52.99 24.58
CA SER A 250 -1.95 -53.71 25.83
C SER A 250 -1.39 -52.94 27.04
N VAL A 251 -2.16 -52.95 28.13
CA VAL A 251 -1.87 -52.20 29.37
C VAL A 251 -1.37 -53.15 30.49
N LEU A 252 -1.35 -54.47 30.25
CA LEU A 252 -1.37 -55.49 31.32
C LEU A 252 -0.28 -56.59 31.24
N ASP A 253 0.51 -56.64 30.18
CA ASP A 253 1.53 -57.67 29.89
C ASP A 253 2.97 -57.22 30.21
N GLY A 254 3.21 -55.92 30.36
CA GLY A 254 4.48 -55.38 30.86
C GLY A 254 5.61 -55.35 29.82
N ASP A 255 5.29 -55.55 28.54
CA ASP A 255 6.16 -55.42 27.37
C ASP A 255 5.78 -54.24 26.46
N ALA A 256 4.71 -53.51 26.78
CA ALA A 256 4.29 -52.33 26.02
C ALA A 256 5.27 -51.13 26.17
N ASP A 257 5.60 -50.50 25.04
CA ASP A 257 6.46 -49.31 24.92
C ASP A 257 5.89 -48.02 25.58
N TRP A 258 4.72 -48.12 26.22
CA TRP A 258 4.08 -47.07 27.00
C TRP A 258 3.39 -47.70 28.22
N SER A 259 3.70 -47.21 29.42
CA SER A 259 3.13 -47.72 30.67
C SER A 259 2.64 -46.57 31.55
N LEU A 260 1.47 -46.74 32.18
CA LEU A 260 1.11 -45.96 33.36
C LEU A 260 2.11 -46.29 34.46
N LYS A 261 2.61 -45.26 35.15
CA LYS A 261 3.58 -45.47 36.22
C LYS A 261 2.88 -46.22 37.35
N SER A 262 3.41 -47.38 37.72
CA SER A 262 2.90 -48.13 38.88
C SER A 262 3.11 -47.29 40.15
N GLU A 263 2.05 -47.13 40.96
CA GLU A 263 2.14 -46.57 42.32
C GLU A 263 3.18 -47.28 43.19
#